data_AF-A0A1G8KFN7-F1
#
_entry.id   AF-A0A1G8KFN7-F1
#
_cell.length_a   1.000
_cell.length_b   1.000
_cell.length_c   1.000
_cell.angle_alpha   90.00
_cell.angle_beta   90.00
_cell.angle_gamma   90.00
#
_symmetry.space_group_name_H-M   'P 1'
#
loop_
_entity.id
_entity.type
_entity.pdbx_description
1 polymer ?
#
loop_
_entity_poly.entity_id
_entity_poly.type
_entity_poly.pdbx_seq_one_letter_code
_entity_poly.pdbx_strand_id
1 'polypeptide(L)'
;MKKLITIMLIGTFSLSYAQSNYYNDYRRSITDVNWQNVISELVLSATQANQIYALNDRYRDYNSWNRVYVNHPDRWRNDRYVELERILGRDKYIKFKNRYYKGQNPVAVYNRNKNNDKRYKHMGKKSKVYKYKHGNGHHKK
;
A
#
# COMPACT_ATOMS: atom_id res chain seq x y z
N MET A 1 6.53 -22.45 -42.33
CA MET A 1 7.58 -21.89 -41.45
C MET A 1 6.93 -21.21 -40.24
N LYS A 2 7.19 -21.70 -39.03
CA LYS A 2 6.70 -21.13 -37.76
C LYS A 2 7.54 -19.89 -37.43
N LYS A 3 6.90 -18.75 -37.13
CA LYS A 3 7.54 -17.67 -36.36
C LYS A 3 6.63 -17.30 -35.18
N LEU A 4 7.17 -17.53 -34.01
CA LEU A 4 6.55 -17.50 -32.69
C LEU A 4 6.17 -16.07 -32.30
N ILE A 5 4.91 -15.87 -31.92
CA ILE A 5 4.45 -14.74 -31.11
C ILE A 5 4.87 -15.04 -29.67
N THR A 6 6.11 -14.70 -29.30
CA THR A 6 6.56 -14.84 -27.91
C THR A 6 7.53 -13.73 -27.57
N ILE A 7 7.05 -12.53 -27.23
CA ILE A 7 7.66 -11.60 -26.25
C ILE A 7 6.56 -10.61 -25.83
N MET A 8 5.73 -10.95 -24.84
CA MET A 8 4.92 -9.95 -24.10
C MET A 8 4.44 -10.41 -22.72
N LEU A 9 5.01 -11.48 -22.15
CA LEU A 9 4.60 -11.97 -20.84
C LEU A 9 5.65 -11.75 -19.73
N ILE A 10 6.94 -11.62 -20.06
CA ILE A 10 7.99 -11.53 -19.03
C ILE A 10 8.00 -10.15 -18.32
N GLY A 11 7.47 -9.11 -18.96
CA GLY A 11 7.42 -7.75 -18.41
C GLY A 11 6.36 -7.55 -17.32
N THR A 12 5.19 -8.18 -17.44
CA THR A 12 4.07 -8.02 -16.51
C THR A 12 4.26 -8.81 -15.22
N PHE A 13 4.81 -10.02 -15.29
CA PHE A 13 5.03 -10.86 -14.09
C PHE A 13 6.02 -10.24 -13.09
N SER A 14 7.07 -9.56 -13.56
CA SER A 14 8.06 -8.94 -12.65
C SER A 14 7.55 -7.65 -11.97
N LEU A 15 6.71 -6.85 -12.63
CA LEU A 15 6.00 -5.73 -12.01
C LEU A 15 4.93 -6.23 -11.03
N SER A 16 4.17 -7.26 -11.41
CA SER A 16 3.12 -7.83 -10.57
C SER A 16 3.66 -8.46 -9.29
N TYR A 17 4.83 -9.13 -9.34
CA TYR A 17 5.43 -9.75 -8.15
C TYR A 17 6.01 -8.73 -7.15
N ALA A 18 6.45 -7.57 -7.61
CA ALA A 18 6.97 -6.54 -6.72
C ALA A 18 5.84 -5.64 -6.17
N GLN A 19 4.79 -5.41 -6.97
CA GLN A 19 3.55 -4.76 -6.53
C GLN A 19 2.74 -5.63 -5.56
N SER A 20 2.80 -6.97 -5.67
CA SER A 20 2.14 -7.85 -4.70
C SER A 20 2.71 -7.70 -3.27
N ASN A 21 4.00 -7.37 -3.10
CA ASN A 21 4.57 -7.13 -1.77
C ASN A 21 3.99 -5.86 -1.11
N TYR A 22 3.73 -4.81 -1.89
CA TYR A 22 3.04 -3.62 -1.38
C TYR A 22 1.62 -3.92 -0.93
N TYR A 23 0.90 -4.74 -1.70
CA TYR A 23 -0.42 -5.20 -1.32
C TYR A 23 -0.36 -6.10 -0.07
N ASN A 24 0.62 -6.99 0.03
CA ASN A 24 0.83 -7.82 1.21
C ASN A 24 1.08 -6.97 2.46
N ASP A 25 1.87 -5.91 2.36
CA ASP A 25 2.09 -4.98 3.46
C ASP A 25 0.82 -4.18 3.82
N TYR A 26 0.02 -3.79 2.81
CA TYR A 26 -1.32 -3.22 3.04
C TYR A 26 -2.22 -4.21 3.80
N ARG A 27 -2.23 -5.48 3.41
CA ARG A 27 -3.00 -6.53 4.09
C ARG A 27 -2.52 -6.76 5.51
N ARG A 28 -1.20 -6.83 5.74
CA ARG A 28 -0.62 -6.93 7.10
C ARG A 28 -1.01 -5.77 7.99
N SER A 29 -1.08 -4.55 7.45
CA SER A 29 -1.56 -3.38 8.20
C SER A 29 -3.03 -3.47 8.67
N ILE A 30 -3.76 -4.48 8.19
CA ILE A 30 -5.10 -4.84 8.62
C ILE A 30 -5.05 -6.10 9.48
N THR A 31 -4.44 -7.18 9.01
CA THR A 31 -4.51 -8.50 9.65
C THR A 31 -3.70 -8.60 10.94
N ASP A 32 -2.64 -7.82 11.07
CA ASP A 32 -1.74 -7.88 12.25
C ASP A 32 -2.30 -7.04 13.43
N VAL A 33 -3.44 -6.37 13.21
CA VAL A 33 -4.13 -5.58 14.22
C VAL A 33 -5.40 -6.32 14.65
N ASN A 34 -5.53 -6.57 15.96
CA ASN A 34 -6.80 -7.03 16.52
C ASN A 34 -7.78 -5.85 16.65
N TRP A 35 -8.61 -5.65 15.62
CA TRP A 35 -9.57 -4.54 15.56
C TRP A 35 -10.66 -4.61 16.63
N GLN A 36 -11.05 -5.81 17.06
CA GLN A 36 -12.01 -5.95 18.15
C GLN A 36 -11.46 -5.36 19.45
N ASN A 37 -10.18 -5.64 19.75
CA ASN A 37 -9.50 -5.07 20.91
C ASN A 37 -9.31 -3.55 20.76
N VAL A 38 -8.98 -3.06 19.56
CA VAL A 38 -8.89 -1.61 19.31
C VAL A 38 -10.22 -0.92 19.62
N ILE A 39 -11.34 -1.51 19.17
CA ILE A 39 -12.68 -0.97 19.39
C ILE A 39 -13.03 -0.97 20.88
N SER A 40 -12.80 -2.07 21.58
CA SER A 40 -13.16 -2.19 23.00
C SER A 40 -12.27 -1.34 23.90
N GLU A 41 -10.94 -1.43 23.76
CA GLU A 41 -10.00 -0.75 24.66
C GLU A 41 -9.95 0.77 24.46
N LEU A 42 -10.16 1.24 23.24
CA LEU A 42 -10.24 2.67 22.95
C LEU A 42 -11.66 3.22 23.10
N VAL A 43 -12.61 2.36 23.51
CA VAL A 43 -14.02 2.68 23.72
C VAL A 43 -14.56 3.46 22.52
N LEU A 44 -14.47 2.84 21.34
CA LEU A 44 -14.92 3.46 20.09
C LEU A 44 -16.44 3.38 19.98
N SER A 45 -17.05 4.44 19.44
CA SER A 45 -18.48 4.40 19.13
C SER A 45 -18.76 3.41 18.00
N ALA A 46 -20.02 2.95 17.88
CA ALA A 46 -20.44 2.10 16.78
C ALA A 46 -20.12 2.72 15.41
N THR A 47 -20.29 4.04 15.28
CA THR A 47 -19.93 4.79 14.07
C THR A 47 -18.43 4.69 13.76
N GLN A 48 -17.56 4.89 14.75
CA GLN A 48 -16.11 4.77 14.57
C GLN A 48 -15.71 3.33 14.19
N ALA A 49 -16.30 2.32 14.86
CA ALA A 49 -16.07 0.92 14.54
C ALA A 49 -16.45 0.60 13.09
N ASN A 50 -17.64 1.03 12.64
CA ASN A 50 -18.09 0.84 11.26
C ASN A 50 -17.17 1.52 10.24
N GLN A 51 -16.68 2.73 10.54
CA GLN A 51 -15.72 3.42 9.69
C GLN A 51 -14.38 2.67 9.59
N ILE A 52 -13.90 2.08 10.69
CA ILE A 52 -12.70 1.24 10.69
C ILE A 52 -12.93 -0.01 9.83
N TYR A 53 -14.06 -0.69 9.99
CA TYR A 53 -14.37 -1.87 9.17
C TYR A 53 -14.44 -1.50 7.69
N ALA A 54 -15.12 -0.41 7.32
CA ALA A 54 -15.15 0.08 5.94
C ALA A 54 -13.74 0.44 5.41
N LEU A 55 -12.88 1.04 6.24
CA LEU A 55 -11.49 1.34 5.86
C LEU A 55 -10.66 0.06 5.63
N ASN A 56 -10.84 -0.95 6.48
CA ASN A 56 -10.16 -2.24 6.37
C ASN A 56 -10.63 -3.05 5.15
N ASP A 57 -11.89 -2.84 4.76
CA ASP A 57 -12.52 -3.56 3.66
C ASP A 57 -12.30 -2.91 2.29
N ARG A 58 -11.82 -1.66 2.27
CA ARG A 58 -11.76 -0.80 1.06
C ARG A 58 -11.12 -1.47 -0.15
N TYR A 59 -10.06 -2.26 0.05
CA TYR A 59 -9.36 -2.98 -1.02
C TYR A 59 -9.17 -4.46 -0.63
N ARG A 60 -10.25 -5.24 -0.76
CA ARG A 60 -10.30 -6.67 -0.39
C ARG A 60 -9.34 -7.55 -1.19
N ASP A 61 -9.01 -7.15 -2.42
CA ASP A 61 -8.22 -7.93 -3.36
C ASP A 61 -7.10 -7.09 -4.00
N TYR A 62 -6.14 -7.77 -4.62
CA TYR A 62 -5.00 -7.12 -5.25
C TYR A 62 -5.41 -6.20 -6.41
N ASN A 63 -6.43 -6.56 -7.20
CA ASN A 63 -6.81 -5.80 -8.39
C ASN A 63 -7.46 -4.47 -8.00
N SER A 64 -8.33 -4.47 -6.99
CA SER A 64 -8.93 -3.24 -6.46
C SER A 64 -7.88 -2.30 -5.85
N TRP A 65 -6.93 -2.85 -5.09
CA TRP A 65 -5.80 -2.08 -4.56
C TRP A 65 -4.90 -1.53 -5.69
N ASN A 66 -4.54 -2.37 -6.66
CA ASN A 66 -3.63 -2.03 -7.74
C ASN A 66 -4.19 -0.92 -8.62
N ARG A 67 -5.50 -0.95 -8.93
CA ARG A 67 -6.15 0.12 -9.70
C ARG A 67 -5.92 1.52 -9.10
N VAL A 68 -5.84 1.62 -7.79
CA VAL A 68 -5.67 2.91 -7.07
C VAL A 68 -4.21 3.29 -6.87
N TYR A 69 -3.34 2.30 -6.65
CA TYR A 69 -1.97 2.54 -6.19
C TYR A 69 -0.88 2.13 -7.18
N VAL A 70 -1.19 1.56 -8.35
CA VAL A 70 -0.19 1.06 -9.34
C VAL A 70 0.88 2.10 -9.66
N ASN A 71 0.49 3.37 -9.82
CA ASN A 71 1.41 4.46 -10.17
C ASN A 71 2.23 4.95 -8.97
N HIS A 72 1.70 4.80 -7.75
CA HIS A 72 2.30 5.28 -6.50
C HIS A 72 2.06 4.28 -5.36
N PRO A 73 2.70 3.09 -5.40
CA PRO A 73 2.40 2.00 -4.49
C PRO A 73 2.87 2.26 -3.05
N ASP A 74 3.60 3.34 -2.79
CA ASP A 74 3.95 3.75 -1.43
C ASP A 74 2.84 4.57 -0.74
N ARG A 75 1.91 5.14 -1.52
CA ARG A 75 0.91 6.12 -1.05
C ARG A 75 -0.10 5.52 -0.07
N TRP A 76 -0.45 4.23 -0.22
CA TRP A 76 -1.46 3.57 0.60
C TRP A 76 -1.24 3.73 2.11
N ARG A 77 0.02 3.79 2.54
CA ARG A 77 0.40 3.91 3.94
C ARG A 77 -0.10 5.24 4.49
N ASN A 78 0.19 6.31 3.79
CA ASN A 78 -0.25 7.64 4.17
C ASN A 78 -1.78 7.70 4.18
N ASP A 79 -2.41 7.33 3.06
CA ASP A 79 -3.88 7.35 2.91
C ASP A 79 -4.58 6.56 4.02
N ARG A 80 -4.08 5.37 4.37
CA ARG A 80 -4.65 4.54 5.43
C ARG A 80 -4.49 5.16 6.81
N TYR A 81 -3.30 5.62 7.16
CA TYR A 81 -3.02 6.08 8.52
C TYR A 81 -3.55 7.49 8.80
N VAL A 82 -3.70 8.34 7.78
CA VAL A 82 -4.44 9.60 7.89
C VAL A 82 -5.92 9.34 8.13
N GLU A 83 -6.54 8.42 7.37
CA GLU A 83 -7.95 8.05 7.60
C GLU A 83 -8.16 7.41 8.97
N LEU A 84 -7.23 6.56 9.41
CA LEU A 84 -7.31 5.93 10.72
C LEU A 84 -7.18 6.96 11.86
N GLU A 85 -6.28 7.94 11.73
CA GLU A 85 -6.16 9.06 12.67
C GLU A 85 -7.43 9.92 12.69
N ARG A 86 -8.04 10.18 11.53
CA ARG A 86 -9.30 10.91 11.41
C ARG A 86 -10.46 10.19 12.13
N ILE A 87 -10.56 8.87 11.98
CA ILE A 87 -11.63 8.07 12.61
C ILE A 87 -11.43 7.98 14.12
N LEU A 88 -10.20 7.70 14.57
CA LEU A 88 -9.90 7.51 15.99
C LEU A 88 -9.85 8.82 16.77
N GLY A 89 -9.43 9.91 16.11
CA GLY A 89 -8.99 11.12 16.78
C GLY A 89 -7.56 10.98 17.32
N ARG A 90 -6.92 12.13 17.61
CA ARG A 90 -5.48 12.21 17.91
C ARG A 90 -5.05 11.33 19.09
N ASP A 91 -5.73 11.43 20.23
CA ASP A 91 -5.32 10.75 21.46
C ASP A 91 -5.45 9.23 21.36
N LYS A 92 -6.58 8.76 20.83
CA LYS A 92 -6.82 7.33 20.60
C LYS A 92 -5.85 6.78 19.54
N TYR A 93 -5.53 7.55 18.52
CA TYR A 93 -4.53 7.18 17.51
C TYR A 93 -3.12 7.05 18.09
N ILE A 94 -2.72 7.90 19.04
CA ILE A 94 -1.44 7.75 19.76
C ILE A 94 -1.41 6.43 20.54
N LYS A 95 -2.49 6.12 21.29
CA LYS A 95 -2.60 4.84 22.02
C LYS A 95 -2.51 3.64 21.08
N PHE A 96 -3.20 3.69 19.94
CA PHE A 96 -3.11 2.68 18.89
C PHE A 96 -1.67 2.48 18.40
N LYS A 97 -0.95 3.56 18.06
CA LYS A 97 0.45 3.47 17.62
C LYS A 97 1.37 2.90 18.69
N ASN A 98 1.17 3.28 19.94
CA ASN A 98 1.96 2.76 21.06
C ASN A 98 1.83 1.24 21.17
N ARG A 99 0.60 0.72 21.05
CA ARG A 99 0.33 -0.71 21.16
C ARG A 99 0.85 -1.52 19.97
N TYR A 100 0.52 -1.12 18.74
CA TYR A 100 0.78 -1.94 17.55
C TYR A 100 2.09 -1.61 16.84
N TYR A 101 2.65 -0.42 17.08
CA TYR A 101 3.85 0.06 16.39
C TYR A 101 4.94 0.54 17.34
N LYS A 102 4.84 0.20 18.63
CA LYS A 102 5.82 0.58 19.67
C LYS A 102 6.07 2.11 19.68
N GLY A 103 5.02 2.88 19.43
CA GLY A 103 5.03 4.35 19.36
C GLY A 103 5.57 4.93 18.06
N GLN A 104 6.09 4.10 17.15
CA GLN A 104 6.60 4.54 15.86
C GLN A 104 5.45 4.97 14.93
N ASN A 105 5.75 5.89 14.02
CA ASN A 105 4.83 6.23 12.93
C ASN A 105 4.69 5.00 12.01
N PRO A 106 3.48 4.43 11.84
CA PRO A 106 3.27 3.26 10.99
C PRO A 106 3.72 3.50 9.53
N VAL A 107 3.56 4.72 9.01
CA VAL A 107 4.08 5.10 7.68
C VAL A 107 5.59 4.87 7.61
N ALA A 108 6.33 5.25 8.65
CA ALA A 108 7.77 5.05 8.72
C ALA A 108 8.16 3.57 8.87
N VAL A 109 7.39 2.78 9.64
CA VAL A 109 7.61 1.33 9.81
C VAL A 109 7.59 0.63 8.46
N TYR A 110 6.52 0.83 7.69
CA TYR A 110 6.42 0.18 6.39
C TYR A 110 7.33 0.81 5.32
N ASN A 111 7.73 2.09 5.47
CA ASN A 111 8.73 2.69 4.58
C ASN A 111 10.15 2.13 4.85
N ARG A 112 10.49 1.81 6.10
CA ARG A 112 11.75 1.14 6.45
C ARG A 112 11.82 -0.27 5.86
N ASN A 113 10.73 -1.03 5.95
CA ASN A 113 10.63 -2.34 5.33
C ASN A 113 10.90 -2.28 3.81
N LYS A 114 10.35 -1.27 3.13
CA LYS A 114 10.65 -1.02 1.72
C LYS A 114 12.13 -0.77 1.45
N ASN A 115 12.78 0.10 2.22
CA ASN A 115 14.17 0.48 1.97
C ASN A 115 15.18 -0.65 2.24
N ASN A 116 14.85 -1.52 3.20
CA ASN A 116 15.70 -2.66 3.55
C ASN A 116 15.50 -3.85 2.60
N ASP A 117 14.32 -3.99 2.02
CA ASP A 117 14.05 -5.09 1.09
C ASP A 117 14.60 -4.77 -0.32
N LYS A 118 15.57 -5.59 -0.74
CA LYS A 118 16.23 -5.53 -2.05
C LYS A 118 15.22 -5.61 -3.20
N ARG A 119 14.05 -6.22 -3.00
CA ARG A 119 12.99 -6.35 -4.01
C ARG A 119 12.39 -5.00 -4.42
N TYR A 120 12.27 -4.04 -3.50
CA TYR A 120 11.71 -2.72 -3.80
C TYR A 120 12.72 -1.75 -4.47
N LYS A 121 14.02 -1.96 -4.28
CA LYS A 121 15.08 -1.08 -4.81
C LYS A 121 15.08 -0.97 -6.34
N HIS A 122 14.58 -2.00 -7.03
CA HIS A 122 14.51 -2.02 -8.49
C HIS A 122 13.24 -1.37 -9.05
N MET A 123 12.19 -1.17 -8.23
CA MET A 123 10.92 -0.60 -8.69
C MET A 123 10.98 0.92 -8.89
N GLY A 124 11.63 1.64 -7.97
CA GLY A 124 11.79 3.09 -8.07
C GLY A 124 12.63 3.53 -9.28
N LYS A 125 13.52 2.66 -9.77
CA LYS A 125 14.27 2.89 -11.02
C LYS A 125 13.41 2.62 -12.26
N LYS A 126 12.61 1.53 -12.25
CA LYS A 126 11.77 1.15 -13.40
C LYS A 126 10.60 2.11 -13.67
N SER A 127 9.98 2.70 -12.64
CA SER A 127 8.91 3.71 -12.83
C SER A 127 9.43 4.98 -13.51
N LYS A 128 10.65 5.42 -13.18
CA LYS A 128 11.33 6.54 -13.86
C LYS A 128 11.64 6.21 -15.32
N VAL A 129 12.09 4.99 -15.61
CA VAL A 129 12.37 4.53 -16.99
C VAL A 129 11.10 4.41 -17.82
N TYR A 130 9.99 3.94 -17.24
CA TYR A 130 8.69 3.89 -17.94
C TYR A 130 8.15 5.28 -18.26
N LYS A 131 8.23 6.22 -17.30
CA LYS A 131 7.88 7.63 -17.54
C LYS A 131 8.74 8.27 -18.64
N TYR A 132 10.04 7.98 -18.69
CA TYR A 132 10.93 8.47 -19.75
C TYR A 132 10.54 7.94 -21.14
N LYS A 133 10.17 6.65 -21.24
CA LYS A 133 9.78 6.04 -22.52
C LYS A 133 8.40 6.44 -23.05
N HIS A 134 7.52 7.00 -22.22
CA HIS A 134 6.23 7.56 -22.66
C HIS A 134 6.21 9.09 -22.77
N GLY A 135 7.32 9.77 -22.43
CA GLY A 135 7.43 11.23 -22.51
C GLY A 135 8.00 11.78 -23.82
N ASN A 136 8.61 10.95 -24.67
CA ASN A 136 9.18 11.37 -25.95
C ASN A 136 8.33 10.89 -27.12
N GLY A 137 7.10 11.38 -27.20
CA GLY A 137 6.32 11.41 -28.41
C GLY A 137 6.29 12.85 -28.94
N HIS A 138 6.83 13.04 -30.15
CA HIS A 138 6.67 14.21 -31.02
C HIS A 138 7.64 15.40 -30.79
N HIS A 139 8.74 15.38 -31.53
CA HIS A 139 9.10 16.50 -32.39
C HIS A 139 9.79 15.95 -33.64
N LYS A 140 9.02 15.81 -34.73
CA LYS A 140 9.58 15.80 -36.08
C LYS A 140 9.69 17.26 -36.53
N LYS A 141 10.89 17.68 -36.91
CA LYS A 141 11.10 18.65 -37.99
C LYS A 141 12.00 17.95 -39.00
#